data_AF-A0A963HYW8-F1
#
_entry.id   AF-A0A963HYW8-F1
#
_cell.length_a   1.000
_cell.length_b   1.000
_cell.length_c   1.000
_cell.angle_alpha   90.00
_cell.angle_beta   90.00
_cell.angle_gamma   90.00
#
_symmetry.space_group_name_H-M   'P 1'
#
loop_
_entity.id
_entity.type
_entity.pdbx_description
1 polymer ?
#
loop_
_entity_poly.entity_id
_entity_poly.type
_entity_poly.pdbx_seq_one_letter_code
_entity_poly.pdbx_strand_id
1 'polypeptide(L)' 'FNQLGTTPARAAADADAARKAERRVEKLYRRALADLFQGDDYLNMFKRREIYRHLSNGADRMAHCANTLHDIVVKIG' A
#
# COMPACT_ATOMS: atom_id res chain seq x y z
N PHE A 1 -17.33 -11.73 16.70
CA PHE A 1 -17.03 -12.38 15.41
C PHE A 1 -18.29 -12.52 14.53
N ASN A 2 -19.10 -11.46 14.34
CA ASN A 2 -20.41 -11.54 13.66
C ASN A 2 -20.44 -10.92 12.24
N GLN A 3 -19.29 -10.64 11.63
CA GLN A 3 -19.22 -10.05 10.27
C GLN A 3 -18.32 -10.82 9.30
N LEU A 4 -18.10 -12.12 9.52
CA LEU A 4 -17.30 -12.96 8.62
C LEU A 4 -18.11 -13.65 7.50
N GLY A 5 -19.40 -13.34 7.34
CA GLY A 5 -20.29 -14.17 6.51
C GLY A 5 -21.22 -13.48 5.50
N THR A 6 -21.13 -12.18 5.22
CA THR A 6 -22.26 -11.51 4.54
C THR A 6 -21.97 -10.57 3.37
N THR A 7 -20.75 -10.42 2.84
CA THR A 7 -20.58 -9.66 1.56
C THR A 7 -19.25 -9.93 0.83
N PRO A 8 -19.10 -11.03 0.07
CA PRO A 8 -17.93 -11.26 -0.78
C PRO A 8 -17.71 -10.13 -1.81
N ALA A 9 -18.79 -9.48 -2.27
CA ALA A 9 -18.70 -8.33 -3.18
C ALA A 9 -18.01 -7.09 -2.55
N ARG A 10 -18.18 -6.85 -1.24
CA ARG A 10 -17.47 -5.74 -0.55
C ARG A 10 -16.01 -6.06 -0.33
N ALA A 11 -15.68 -7.32 -0.01
CA ALA A 11 -14.29 -7.76 0.13
C ALA A 11 -13.51 -7.61 -1.18
N ALA A 12 -14.12 -7.87 -2.34
CA ALA A 12 -13.51 -7.61 -3.64
C ALA A 12 -13.24 -6.11 -3.86
N ALA A 13 -14.23 -5.26 -3.56
CA ALA A 13 -14.09 -3.81 -3.68
C ALA A 13 -13.01 -3.23 -2.76
N ASP A 14 -12.89 -3.75 -1.53
CA ASP A 14 -11.86 -3.34 -0.57
C ASP A 14 -10.46 -3.75 -1.01
N ALA A 15 -10.30 -4.95 -1.56
CA ALA A 15 -9.04 -5.41 -2.14
C ALA A 15 -8.61 -4.56 -3.35
N ASP A 16 -9.55 -4.23 -4.23
CA ASP A 16 -9.30 -3.33 -5.37
C ASP A 16 -8.95 -1.91 -4.91
N ALA A 17 -9.63 -1.39 -3.89
CA ALA A 17 -9.31 -0.11 -3.29
C ALA A 17 -7.90 -0.10 -2.69
N ALA A 18 -7.50 -1.17 -1.99
CA ALA A 18 -6.16 -1.32 -1.44
C ALA A 18 -5.09 -1.36 -2.54
N ARG A 19 -5.31 -2.12 -3.63
CA ARG A 19 -4.42 -2.14 -4.81
C ARG A 19 -4.34 -0.80 -5.53
N LYS A 20 -5.42 -0.02 -5.55
CA LYS A 20 -5.41 1.32 -6.13
C LYS A 20 -4.64 2.30 -5.26
N ALA A 21 -4.75 2.16 -3.94
CA ALA A 21 -4.00 2.96 -2.98
C ALA A 21 -2.50 2.66 -3.04
N GLU A 22 -2.11 1.38 -3.07
CA GLU A 22 -0.71 0.94 -3.22
C GLU A 22 -0.07 1.51 -4.49
N ARG A 23 -0.68 1.32 -5.67
CA ARG A 23 -0.21 1.92 -6.93
C ARG A 23 -0.08 3.44 -6.87
N ARG A 24 -0.98 4.13 -6.15
CA ARG A 24 -0.87 5.59 -5.93
C ARG A 24 0.36 5.93 -5.10
N VAL A 25 0.60 5.20 -4.01
CA VAL A 25 1.77 5.37 -3.16
C VAL A 25 3.05 5.11 -3.94
N GLU A 26 3.12 4.03 -4.73
CA GLU A 26 4.30 3.71 -5.56
C GLU A 26 4.60 4.82 -6.58
N LYS A 27 3.57 5.36 -7.24
CA LYS A 27 3.74 6.48 -8.18
C LYS A 27 4.23 7.76 -7.50
N LEU A 28 3.67 8.09 -6.33
CA LEU A 28 4.10 9.22 -5.51
C LEU A 28 5.53 9.03 -5.01
N TYR A 29 5.88 7.82 -4.57
CA TYR A 29 7.22 7.44 -4.13
C TYR A 29 8.24 7.68 -5.25
N ARG A 30 7.99 7.15 -6.46
CA ARG A 30 8.90 7.34 -7.61
C ARG A 30 9.10 8.82 -7.97
N ARG A 31 8.02 9.60 -7.98
CA ARG A 31 8.10 11.05 -8.26
C ARG A 31 8.87 11.80 -7.17
N ALA A 32 8.51 11.56 -5.91
CA ALA A 32 9.17 12.21 -4.78
C ALA A 32 10.66 11.84 -4.70
N LEU A 33 11.03 10.61 -5.07
CA LEU A 33 12.43 10.19 -5.13
C LEU A 33 13.18 10.91 -6.25
N ALA A 34 12.57 11.06 -7.43
CA ALA A 34 13.17 11.80 -8.55
C ALA A 34 13.38 13.28 -8.20
N ASP A 35 12.42 13.90 -7.51
CA ASP A 35 12.53 15.29 -7.03
C ASP A 35 13.55 15.42 -5.88
N LEU A 36 13.66 14.40 -5.02
CA LEU A 36 14.56 14.39 -3.86
C LEU A 36 16.04 14.41 -4.26
N PHE A 37 16.40 13.79 -5.39
CA PHE A 37 17.80 13.69 -5.86
C PHE A 37 18.24 14.81 -6.82
N GLN A 38 17.56 15.96 -6.82
CA GLN A 38 17.89 17.13 -7.67
C GLN A 38 18.77 18.20 -6.99
N GLY A 39 19.27 17.96 -5.77
CA GLY A 39 20.03 18.93 -4.99
C GLY A 39 21.28 18.35 -4.31
N ASP A 40 21.90 19.15 -3.44
CA ASP A 40 23.26 18.86 -2.94
C ASP A 40 23.30 18.42 -1.47
N ASP A 41 22.17 18.42 -0.76
CA ASP A 41 22.06 17.99 0.64
C ASP A 41 21.85 16.47 0.76
N TYR A 42 22.91 15.73 0.46
CA TYR A 42 22.90 14.26 0.49
C TYR A 42 22.45 13.69 1.84
N LEU A 43 22.82 14.34 2.96
CA LEU A 43 22.48 13.83 4.28
C LEU A 43 20.97 13.85 4.52
N ASN A 44 20.29 14.94 4.17
CA ASN A 44 18.83 15.01 4.29
C ASN A 44 18.12 14.18 3.21
N MET A 45 18.71 14.01 2.03
CA MET A 45 18.20 13.12 1.00
C MET A 45 18.17 11.66 1.45
N PHE A 46 19.25 11.14 2.02
CA PHE A 46 19.27 9.77 2.50
C PHE A 46 18.25 9.54 3.63
N LYS A 47 18.09 10.50 4.55
CA LYS A 47 17.06 10.43 5.60
C LYS A 47 15.65 10.39 5.03
N ARG A 48 15.33 11.27 4.07
CA ARG A 48 14.00 11.33 3.44
C ARG A 48 13.71 10.11 2.57
N ARG A 49 14.71 9.60 1.84
CA ARG A 49 14.61 8.35 1.08
C ARG A 49 14.18 7.20 1.99
N GLU A 50 14.75 7.12 3.18
CA GLU A 50 14.43 6.06 4.12
C GLU A 50 12.98 6.12 4.60
N ILE A 51 12.48 7.32 4.91
CA ILE A 51 11.07 7.56 5.24
C ILE A 51 10.16 7.13 4.09
N TYR A 52 10.49 7.54 2.87
CA TYR A 52 9.73 7.17 1.67
C TYR A 52 9.72 5.65 1.43
N ARG A 53 10.86 4.99 1.66
CA ARG A 53 10.99 3.54 1.54
C ARG A 53 10.11 2.81 2.55
N HIS A 54 10.09 3.27 3.80
CA HIS A 54 9.22 2.69 4.83
C HIS A 54 7.74 2.89 4.52
N LEU A 55 7.36 4.04 3.96
CA LEU A 55 5.98 4.29 3.54
C LEU A 55 5.55 3.33 2.40
N SER A 56 6.40 3.13 1.39
CA SER A 56 6.13 2.18 0.31
C SER A 56 5.98 0.75 0.84
N ASN A 57 6.93 0.30 1.67
CA ASN A 57 6.87 -1.03 2.28
C ASN A 57 5.61 -1.22 3.15
N GLY A 58 5.15 -0.16 3.82
CA GLY A 58 3.91 -0.18 4.60
C GLY A 58 2.68 -0.32 3.71
N ALA A 59 2.64 0.39 2.57
CA ALA A 59 1.56 0.28 1.60
C ALA A 59 1.50 -1.11 0.96
N ASP A 60 2.63 -1.71 0.62
CA ASP A 60 2.71 -3.09 0.11
C ASP A 60 2.15 -4.09 1.12
N ARG A 61 2.57 -3.98 2.38
CA ARG A 61 2.06 -4.84 3.46
C ARG A 61 0.55 -4.69 3.65
N MET A 62 0.03 -3.47 3.58
CA MET A 62 -1.41 -3.22 3.67
C MET A 62 -2.17 -3.89 2.51
N ALA A 63 -1.66 -3.78 1.28
CA ALA A 63 -2.25 -4.45 0.12
C ALA A 63 -2.21 -5.98 0.26
N HIS A 64 -1.11 -6.54 0.76
CA HIS A 64 -1.02 -7.98 1.06
C HIS A 64 -2.04 -8.42 2.11
N CYS A 65 -2.18 -7.69 3.22
CA CYS A 65 -3.19 -8.00 4.24
C CYS A 65 -4.62 -7.95 3.65
N ALA A 66 -4.92 -6.95 2.82
CA ALA A 66 -6.22 -6.84 2.16
C ALA A 66 -6.52 -8.03 1.24
N ASN A 67 -5.53 -8.50 0.46
CA ASN A 67 -5.67 -9.70 -0.37
C ASN A 67 -5.88 -10.96 0.49
N THR A 68 -5.14 -11.14 1.58
CA THR A 68 -5.32 -12.30 2.47
C THR A 68 -6.71 -12.32 3.12
N LEU A 69 -7.20 -11.16 3.57
CA LEU A 69 -8.56 -11.03 4.11
C LEU A 69 -9.61 -11.36 3.04
N HIS A 70 -9.39 -10.92 1.80
CA HIS A 70 -10.25 -11.25 0.67
C HIS A 70 -10.30 -12.77 0.41
N ASP A 71 -9.15 -13.43 0.34
CA ASP A 71 -9.07 -14.88 0.12
C ASP A 71 -9.77 -15.69 1.22
N ILE A 72 -9.68 -15.23 2.48
CA ILE A 72 -10.41 -15.84 3.60
C ILE A 72 -11.92 -15.70 3.41
N VAL A 73 -12.41 -14.50 3.06
CA VAL A 73 -13.85 -14.26 2.84
C VAL A 73 -14.38 -15.10 1.67
N VAL A 74 -13.63 -15.20 0.56
CA VAL A 74 -14.04 -16.00 -0.61
C VAL A 74 -14.09 -17.50 -0.28
N LYS A 75 -13.20 -18.01 0.59
CA LYS A 75 -13.17 -19.44 0.97
C LYS A 75 -14.21 -19.84 2.03
N ILE A 76 -14.66 -18.88 2.84
CA ILE A 76 -15.68 -19.11 3.89
C ILE A 76 -17.11 -18.91 3.34
N GLY A 77 -17.27 -18.10 2.29
CA GLY A 77 -18.54 -17.81 1.62
C GLY A 77 -18.99 -18.86 0.61
#